data_AF-A0A0X7BE74-F1
#
_entry.id   AF-A0A0X7BE74-F1
#
_cell.length_a   1.000
_cell.length_b   1.000
_cell.length_c   1.000
_cell.angle_alpha   90.00
_cell.angle_beta   90.00
_cell.angle_gamma   90.00
#
_symmetry.space_group_name_H-M   'P 1'
#
loop_
_entity.id
_entity.type
_entity.pdbx_description
1 polymer ?
#
loop_
_entity_poly.entity_id
_entity_poly.type
_entity_poly.pdbx_seq_one_letter_code
_entity_poly.pdbx_strand_id
1 'polypeptide(L)'
;MKYLKIITVFVFLVTFQLQAQEKLTKEQRLEWFQDAKLGVFIHWGYYGVNGIGESWSMYHKRITYNDYMAQGKKFTAENYDPEAWAKLFKKIGARYAVLTTKHHDGVALWDTKFSKLNVKEKTPAKRDLVAPFVAALRKENLKVGLYYSIIDWSHPDYDVVFPRPDTRKDYPQKNQNQLSPWQRFLKFNDNQLKELSTKFSPDLYWFDGDWEKTSEQWQAESLKDSLLKWDPKVIVNSRLKTYGDYSTPEQGVPIVRPEGAWEFCMTMNDNWGYFPSDTNYKPISQIVRTFVEVIATGGNLLLNIGPKPDGTIAPEQVERLEGLGEWVNKHESAIFSSKAGLPYGHFYGPTLLSKDETKIYLALFDAPKNYVSLKGIQNKVKSIKVVGTNQELSFERNGGAVWNNIPGILRIEVPQEKNLDPYVTLLEVTLDSPLVLYRGHGNAVELNQ
;
A
#
# COMPACT_ATOMS: atom_id res chain seq x y z
N MET A 1 -4.76 -15.59 84.78
CA MET A 1 -4.72 -16.74 83.83
C MET A 1 -6.07 -16.76 83.12
N LYS A 2 -6.25 -16.52 81.82
CA LYS A 2 -5.51 -16.87 80.60
C LYS A 2 -5.73 -15.76 79.55
N TYR A 3 -4.68 -15.44 78.79
CA TYR A 3 -4.74 -14.57 77.62
C TYR A 3 -5.32 -15.35 76.42
N LEU A 4 -6.29 -14.78 75.72
CA LEU A 4 -6.70 -15.26 74.38
C LEU A 4 -6.43 -14.13 73.38
N LYS A 5 -5.32 -14.23 72.63
CA LYS A 5 -5.00 -13.33 71.53
C LYS A 5 -5.78 -13.79 70.29
N ILE A 6 -6.70 -12.96 69.82
CA ILE A 6 -7.33 -13.13 68.50
C ILE A 6 -6.40 -12.48 67.47
N ILE A 7 -5.79 -13.29 66.61
CA ILE A 7 -5.03 -12.84 65.45
C ILE A 7 -6.01 -12.80 64.28
N THR A 8 -6.36 -11.59 63.83
CA THR A 8 -7.12 -11.39 62.59
C THR A 8 -6.13 -11.38 61.42
N VAL A 9 -6.10 -12.46 60.65
CA VAL A 9 -5.32 -12.53 59.40
C VAL A 9 -6.12 -11.86 58.29
N PHE A 10 -5.65 -10.70 57.82
CA PHE A 10 -6.15 -10.07 56.60
C PHE A 10 -5.54 -10.78 55.39
N VAL A 11 -6.35 -11.56 54.68
CA VAL A 11 -5.98 -12.14 53.37
C VAL A 11 -6.25 -11.09 52.30
N PHE A 12 -5.19 -10.49 51.75
CA PHE A 12 -5.28 -9.66 50.55
C PHE A 12 -5.43 -10.59 49.33
N LEU A 13 -6.64 -10.67 48.79
CA LEU A 13 -6.93 -11.29 47.49
C LEU A 13 -6.50 -10.32 46.39
N VAL A 14 -5.31 -10.55 45.82
CA VAL A 14 -4.87 -9.90 44.59
C VAL A 14 -5.57 -10.60 43.43
N THR A 15 -6.60 -9.97 42.87
CA THR A 15 -7.23 -10.41 41.64
C THR A 15 -6.34 -10.04 40.45
N PHE A 16 -5.65 -11.04 39.89
CA PHE A 16 -5.05 -10.90 38.57
C PHE A 16 -6.17 -10.82 37.54
N GLN A 17 -6.48 -9.63 37.04
CA GLN A 17 -7.22 -9.50 35.79
C GLN A 17 -6.31 -9.99 34.66
N LEU A 18 -6.58 -11.20 34.17
CA LEU A 18 -6.13 -11.64 32.86
C LEU A 18 -6.73 -10.67 31.83
N GLN A 19 -5.93 -9.71 31.36
CA GLN A 19 -6.26 -9.00 30.12
C GLN A 19 -6.15 -10.02 28.98
N ALA A 20 -7.29 -10.60 28.60
CA ALA A 20 -7.38 -11.25 27.31
C ALA A 20 -7.01 -10.21 26.24
N GLN A 21 -6.02 -10.54 25.41
CA GLN A 21 -5.59 -9.66 24.33
C GLN A 21 -6.79 -9.44 23.40
N GLU A 22 -7.29 -8.21 23.34
CA GLU A 22 -8.49 -7.88 22.57
C GLU A 22 -8.20 -8.17 21.09
N LYS A 23 -8.95 -9.10 20.48
CA LYS A 23 -8.77 -9.49 19.09
C LYS A 23 -9.31 -8.37 18.20
N LEU A 24 -8.42 -7.64 17.53
CA LEU A 24 -8.80 -6.58 16.61
C LEU A 24 -9.71 -7.12 15.49
N THR A 25 -10.78 -6.40 15.18
CA THR A 25 -11.60 -6.68 14.00
C THR A 25 -10.83 -6.37 12.72
N LYS A 26 -11.31 -6.85 11.57
CA LYS A 26 -10.71 -6.54 10.26
C LYS A 26 -10.68 -5.03 10.01
N GLU A 27 -11.76 -4.35 10.37
CA GLU A 27 -11.95 -2.90 10.19
C GLU A 27 -10.94 -2.12 11.03
N GLN A 28 -10.75 -2.51 12.30
CA GLN A 28 -9.76 -1.88 13.19
C GLN A 28 -8.33 -2.06 12.66
N ARG A 29 -7.99 -3.21 12.06
CA ARG A 29 -6.68 -3.42 11.45
C ARG A 29 -6.48 -2.58 10.17
N LEU A 30 -7.56 -2.29 9.43
CA LEU A 30 -7.53 -1.54 8.17
C LEU A 30 -7.56 -0.01 8.35
N GLU A 31 -7.87 0.50 9.54
CA GLU A 31 -7.99 1.94 9.78
C GLU A 31 -6.74 2.73 9.36
N TRP A 32 -5.56 2.31 9.84
CA TRP A 32 -4.30 2.96 9.45
C TRP A 32 -4.06 2.90 7.95
N PHE A 33 -4.48 1.79 7.31
CA PHE A 33 -4.25 1.54 5.91
C PHE A 33 -5.11 2.46 5.06
N GLN A 34 -6.40 2.61 5.37
CA GLN A 34 -7.28 3.53 4.65
C GLN A 34 -6.85 5.00 4.76
N ASP A 35 -6.16 5.35 5.85
CA ASP A 35 -5.58 6.66 6.09
C ASP A 35 -4.23 6.88 5.42
N ALA A 36 -3.55 5.78 5.03
CA ALA A 36 -2.18 5.82 4.56
C ALA A 36 -2.05 6.54 3.21
N LYS A 37 -2.99 6.33 2.28
CA LYS A 37 -3.09 6.89 0.91
C LYS A 37 -1.91 6.57 -0.02
N LEU A 38 -0.68 6.69 0.45
CA LEU A 38 0.54 6.58 -0.33
C LEU A 38 1.52 5.61 0.35
N GLY A 39 1.95 4.61 -0.42
CA GLY A 39 3.04 3.72 -0.06
C GLY A 39 4.07 3.59 -1.18
N VAL A 40 5.23 3.05 -0.83
CA VAL A 40 6.31 2.74 -1.79
C VAL A 40 6.51 1.23 -1.91
N PHE A 41 6.41 0.68 -3.12
CA PHE A 41 6.76 -0.71 -3.41
C PHE A 41 8.24 -0.80 -3.79
N ILE A 42 8.92 -1.86 -3.36
CA ILE A 42 10.34 -2.05 -3.62
C ILE A 42 10.55 -3.48 -4.13
N HIS A 43 10.79 -3.60 -5.44
CA HIS A 43 11.21 -4.85 -6.07
C HIS A 43 12.72 -4.85 -6.22
N TRP A 44 13.39 -5.55 -5.30
CA TRP A 44 14.83 -5.66 -5.26
C TRP A 44 15.28 -7.12 -5.17
N GLY A 45 16.21 -7.51 -6.04
CA GLY A 45 16.68 -8.90 -6.13
C GLY A 45 17.66 -9.10 -7.29
N TYR A 46 17.97 -10.37 -7.59
CA TYR A 46 18.99 -10.73 -8.60
C TYR A 46 18.67 -10.21 -9.99
N TYR A 47 17.38 -10.11 -10.32
CA TYR A 47 16.89 -9.61 -11.60
C TYR A 47 17.33 -8.18 -11.94
N GLY A 48 17.69 -7.37 -10.94
CA GLY A 48 18.27 -6.04 -11.17
C GLY A 48 19.70 -6.06 -11.69
N VAL A 49 20.42 -7.20 -11.62
CA VAL A 49 21.86 -7.28 -11.96
C VAL A 49 22.10 -7.11 -13.44
N ASN A 50 21.42 -7.92 -14.26
CA ASN A 50 21.50 -7.81 -15.71
C ASN A 50 20.34 -7.01 -16.30
N GLY A 51 19.43 -6.49 -15.47
CA GLY A 51 18.28 -5.72 -15.93
C GLY A 51 17.30 -6.57 -16.72
N ILE A 52 16.69 -7.55 -16.05
CA ILE A 52 15.77 -8.50 -16.69
C ILE A 52 14.40 -8.47 -16.02
N GLY A 53 13.37 -8.94 -16.72
CA GLY A 53 11.99 -9.01 -16.21
C GLY A 53 11.84 -10.05 -15.12
N GLU A 54 12.30 -9.67 -13.92
CA GLU A 54 12.24 -10.39 -12.65
C GLU A 54 12.54 -11.88 -12.77
N SER A 55 11.93 -12.70 -11.92
CA SER A 55 11.97 -14.15 -12.06
C SER A 55 11.28 -14.64 -13.34
N TRP A 56 10.36 -13.85 -13.93
CA TRP A 56 9.58 -14.21 -15.12
C TRP A 56 10.44 -14.52 -16.34
N SER A 57 11.67 -14.01 -16.38
CA SER A 57 12.64 -14.37 -17.40
C SER A 57 12.99 -15.87 -17.38
N MET A 58 13.03 -16.51 -16.19
CA MET A 58 13.17 -17.97 -16.08
C MET A 58 11.90 -18.68 -16.54
N TYR A 59 10.74 -18.23 -16.08
CA TYR A 59 9.44 -18.82 -16.42
C TYR A 59 9.19 -18.86 -17.93
N HIS A 60 9.50 -17.75 -18.61
CA HIS A 60 9.40 -17.62 -20.07
C HIS A 60 10.61 -18.17 -20.83
N LYS A 61 11.54 -18.87 -20.16
CA LYS A 61 12.72 -19.51 -20.76
C LYS A 61 13.63 -18.54 -21.54
N ARG A 62 13.62 -17.25 -21.16
CA ARG A 62 14.50 -16.20 -21.73
C ARG A 62 15.91 -16.28 -21.16
N ILE A 63 16.06 -16.89 -20.00
CA ILE A 63 17.34 -17.17 -19.33
C ILE A 63 17.27 -18.55 -18.66
N THR A 64 18.39 -19.26 -18.61
CA THR A 64 18.44 -20.53 -17.87
C THR A 64 18.42 -20.29 -16.37
N TYR A 65 17.98 -21.28 -15.59
CA TYR A 65 18.03 -21.20 -14.12
C TYR A 65 19.45 -20.88 -13.59
N ASN A 66 20.46 -21.54 -14.16
CA ASN A 66 21.85 -21.37 -13.72
C ASN A 66 22.37 -19.97 -14.03
N ASP A 67 22.08 -19.43 -15.21
CA ASP A 67 22.49 -18.07 -15.59
C ASP A 67 21.75 -17.02 -14.76
N TYR A 68 20.47 -17.26 -14.46
CA TYR A 68 19.70 -16.40 -13.56
C TYR A 68 20.33 -16.34 -12.17
N MET A 69 20.63 -17.51 -11.59
CA MET A 69 21.24 -17.59 -10.25
C MET A 69 22.67 -17.07 -10.21
N ALA A 70 23.41 -17.13 -11.33
CA ALA A 70 24.76 -16.57 -11.43
C ALA A 70 24.80 -15.05 -11.22
N GLN A 71 23.69 -14.34 -11.45
CA GLN A 71 23.56 -12.91 -11.17
C GLN A 71 23.83 -12.57 -9.70
N GLY A 72 23.53 -13.47 -8.75
CA GLY A 72 23.81 -13.26 -7.34
C GLY A 72 25.28 -12.95 -7.01
N LYS A 73 26.22 -13.32 -7.89
CA LYS A 73 27.65 -12.96 -7.77
C LYS A 73 27.92 -11.46 -7.86
N LYS A 74 27.00 -10.69 -8.46
CA LYS A 74 27.10 -9.23 -8.63
C LYS A 74 26.05 -8.45 -7.83
N PHE A 75 25.28 -9.13 -6.99
CA PHE A 75 24.34 -8.47 -6.08
C PHE A 75 25.08 -8.09 -4.80
N THR A 76 25.60 -6.86 -4.72
CA THR A 76 26.52 -6.44 -3.64
C THR A 76 25.80 -5.79 -2.47
N ALA A 77 24.71 -5.06 -2.70
CA ALA A 77 24.07 -4.22 -1.70
C ALA A 77 25.06 -3.32 -0.93
N GLU A 78 26.19 -2.94 -1.55
CA GLU A 78 27.29 -2.24 -0.86
C GLU A 78 26.93 -0.80 -0.47
N ASN A 79 26.08 -0.16 -1.27
CA ASN A 79 25.54 1.19 -1.09
C ASN A 79 24.12 1.19 -0.53
N TYR A 80 23.64 0.04 -0.05
CA TYR A 80 22.33 -0.07 0.58
C TYR A 80 22.31 0.69 1.92
N ASP A 81 21.54 1.78 1.93
CA ASP A 81 21.26 2.61 3.11
C ASP A 81 19.73 2.66 3.37
N PRO A 82 19.21 1.81 4.25
CA PRO A 82 17.79 1.81 4.57
C PRO A 82 17.32 3.07 5.33
N GLU A 83 18.21 3.76 6.05
CA GLU A 83 17.84 5.03 6.68
C GLU A 83 17.62 6.11 5.63
N ALA A 84 18.46 6.16 4.59
CA ALA A 84 18.26 7.07 3.46
C ALA A 84 16.95 6.76 2.71
N TRP A 85 16.65 5.47 2.48
CA TRP A 85 15.38 5.07 1.87
C TRP A 85 14.17 5.51 2.73
N ALA A 86 14.18 5.21 4.03
CA ALA A 86 13.08 5.56 4.93
C ALA A 86 12.88 7.09 5.02
N LYS A 87 13.97 7.87 5.08
CA LYS A 87 13.91 9.34 5.04
C LYS A 87 13.33 9.86 3.75
N LEU A 88 13.69 9.28 2.59
CA LEU A 88 13.10 9.63 1.31
C LEU A 88 11.60 9.35 1.30
N PHE A 89 11.17 8.17 1.74
CA PHE A 89 9.75 7.80 1.75
C PHE A 89 8.92 8.70 2.68
N LYS A 90 9.47 9.07 3.84
CA LYS A 90 8.84 10.06 4.72
C LYS A 90 8.80 11.45 4.09
N LYS A 91 9.88 11.90 3.45
CA LYS A 91 9.98 13.21 2.79
C LYS A 91 8.88 13.41 1.74
N ILE A 92 8.53 12.35 1.01
CA ILE A 92 7.48 12.40 -0.02
C ILE A 92 6.06 12.22 0.53
N GLY A 93 5.91 12.08 1.85
CA GLY A 93 4.63 11.90 2.51
C GLY A 93 4.09 10.47 2.47
N ALA A 94 4.86 9.46 2.03
CA ALA A 94 4.40 8.07 2.14
C ALA A 94 4.20 7.70 3.62
N ARG A 95 3.25 6.80 3.89
CA ARG A 95 2.95 6.31 5.24
C ARG A 95 3.42 4.87 5.48
N TYR A 96 3.81 4.18 4.41
CA TYR A 96 4.26 2.79 4.44
C TYR A 96 5.15 2.45 3.26
N ALA A 97 5.90 1.36 3.36
CA ALA A 97 6.62 0.78 2.23
C ALA A 97 6.60 -0.75 2.28
N VAL A 98 6.63 -1.38 1.12
CA VAL A 98 6.54 -2.83 0.92
C VAL A 98 7.80 -3.33 0.21
N LEU A 99 8.60 -4.16 0.88
CA LEU A 99 9.82 -4.74 0.31
C LEU A 99 9.61 -6.19 -0.12
N THR A 100 10.07 -6.57 -1.31
CA THR A 100 10.17 -7.97 -1.75
C THR A 100 11.13 -8.75 -0.86
N THR A 101 10.61 -9.45 0.15
CA THR A 101 11.45 -10.32 0.99
C THR A 101 11.94 -11.54 0.22
N LYS A 102 11.08 -12.08 -0.65
CA LYS A 102 11.35 -13.18 -1.58
C LYS A 102 10.41 -13.06 -2.77
N HIS A 103 10.95 -13.05 -3.98
CA HIS A 103 10.18 -13.11 -5.23
C HIS A 103 10.01 -14.57 -5.69
N HIS A 104 9.39 -14.81 -6.85
CA HIS A 104 9.15 -16.18 -7.33
C HIS A 104 10.43 -16.98 -7.60
N ASP A 105 11.59 -16.32 -7.72
CA ASP A 105 12.88 -16.99 -7.85
C ASP A 105 13.30 -17.76 -6.58
N GLY A 106 12.66 -17.52 -5.44
CA GLY A 106 12.98 -18.15 -4.16
C GLY A 106 14.15 -17.54 -3.40
N VAL A 107 14.76 -16.46 -3.91
CA VAL A 107 15.90 -15.82 -3.25
C VAL A 107 15.41 -14.95 -2.09
N ALA A 108 15.77 -15.33 -0.87
CA ALA A 108 15.41 -14.55 0.32
C ALA A 108 16.39 -13.38 0.56
N LEU A 109 15.85 -12.18 0.79
CA LEU A 109 16.62 -10.98 1.18
C LEU A 109 16.99 -10.92 2.67
N TRP A 110 16.52 -11.87 3.48
CA TRP A 110 16.85 -11.98 4.90
C TRP A 110 17.60 -13.27 5.22
N ASP A 111 18.23 -13.32 6.40
CA ASP A 111 18.94 -14.52 6.87
C ASP A 111 17.96 -15.58 7.39
N THR A 112 17.30 -16.26 6.45
CA THR A 112 16.37 -17.34 6.77
C THR A 112 17.09 -18.63 7.12
N LYS A 113 16.65 -19.30 8.19
CA LYS A 113 17.16 -20.63 8.56
C LYS A 113 16.59 -21.78 7.74
N PHE A 114 15.60 -21.50 6.88
CA PHE A 114 14.85 -22.52 6.14
C PHE A 114 15.31 -22.72 4.70
N SER A 115 16.21 -21.86 4.20
CA SER A 115 16.85 -21.99 2.90
C SER A 115 18.24 -21.36 2.91
N LYS A 116 19.21 -22.01 2.27
CA LYS A 116 20.51 -21.45 1.95
C LYS A 116 20.48 -20.57 0.70
N LEU A 117 19.38 -20.55 -0.06
CA LEU A 117 19.17 -19.61 -1.15
C LEU A 117 18.72 -18.26 -0.58
N ASN A 118 19.66 -17.56 0.03
CA ASN A 118 19.45 -16.23 0.58
C ASN A 118 20.67 -15.33 0.29
N VAL A 119 20.47 -14.01 0.37
CA VAL A 119 21.51 -13.02 0.04
C VAL A 119 22.74 -13.13 0.94
N LYS A 120 22.57 -13.49 2.22
CA LYS A 120 23.69 -13.65 3.17
C LYS A 120 24.61 -14.81 2.76
N GLU A 121 24.06 -15.92 2.30
CA GLU A 121 24.84 -17.09 1.92
C GLU A 121 25.37 -16.99 0.48
N LYS A 122 24.55 -16.49 -0.47
CA LYS A 122 24.78 -16.65 -1.92
C LYS A 122 25.33 -15.43 -2.64
N THR A 123 25.51 -14.29 -1.97
CA THR A 123 25.93 -13.04 -2.62
C THR A 123 27.09 -12.36 -1.89
N PRO A 124 27.79 -11.39 -2.51
CA PRO A 124 28.73 -10.51 -1.82
C PRO A 124 28.12 -9.65 -0.70
N ALA A 125 26.78 -9.43 -0.68
CA ALA A 125 26.14 -8.65 0.37
C ALA A 125 26.37 -9.23 1.77
N LYS A 126 26.39 -10.57 1.89
CA LYS A 126 26.75 -11.32 3.12
C LYS A 126 26.04 -10.87 4.40
N ARG A 127 24.84 -10.28 4.29
CA ARG A 127 24.06 -9.73 5.41
C ARG A 127 22.55 -9.81 5.17
N ASP A 128 21.79 -9.69 6.25
CA ASP A 128 20.33 -9.53 6.20
C ASP A 128 19.99 -8.11 5.70
N LEU A 129 19.05 -8.03 4.75
CA LEU A 129 18.61 -6.76 4.15
C LEU A 129 17.18 -6.37 4.55
N VAL A 130 16.43 -7.26 5.22
CA VAL A 130 15.06 -6.98 5.68
C VAL A 130 15.08 -6.37 7.08
N ALA A 131 15.88 -6.91 8.00
CA ALA A 131 15.97 -6.39 9.36
C ALA A 131 16.30 -4.88 9.44
N PRO A 132 17.34 -4.37 8.74
CA PRO A 132 17.65 -2.93 8.79
C PRO A 132 16.61 -2.07 8.06
N PHE A 133 15.95 -2.59 7.00
CA PHE A 133 14.80 -1.92 6.36
C PHE A 133 13.65 -1.71 7.35
N VAL A 134 13.25 -2.77 8.04
CA VAL A 134 12.17 -2.73 9.05
C VAL A 134 12.53 -1.72 10.15
N ALA A 135 13.75 -1.78 10.67
CA ALA A 135 14.20 -0.84 11.70
C ALA A 135 14.16 0.63 11.24
N ALA A 136 14.61 0.90 10.01
CA ALA A 136 14.63 2.25 9.47
C ALA A 136 13.22 2.82 9.25
N LEU A 137 12.29 2.02 8.71
CA LEU A 137 10.89 2.44 8.58
C LEU A 137 10.26 2.77 9.93
N ARG A 138 10.47 1.90 10.94
CA ARG A 138 9.94 2.12 12.30
C ARG A 138 10.52 3.38 12.93
N LYS A 139 11.82 3.67 12.73
CA LYS A 139 12.48 4.90 13.20
C LYS A 139 11.85 6.16 12.61
N GLU A 140 11.40 6.10 11.35
CA GLU A 140 10.71 7.20 10.68
C GLU A 140 9.18 7.19 10.87
N ASN A 141 8.65 6.32 11.75
CA ASN A 141 7.22 6.12 12.01
C ASN A 141 6.41 5.73 10.76
N LEU A 142 7.04 4.97 9.86
CA LEU A 142 6.41 4.38 8.69
C LEU A 142 5.94 2.95 9.01
N LYS A 143 4.83 2.57 8.39
CA LYS A 143 4.29 1.21 8.46
C LYS A 143 5.12 0.28 7.58
N VAL A 144 5.30 -0.95 8.05
CA VAL A 144 6.18 -1.95 7.45
C VAL A 144 5.34 -2.97 6.69
N GLY A 145 5.53 -3.02 5.37
CA GLY A 145 4.99 -4.05 4.51
C GLY A 145 6.08 -5.01 4.04
N LEU A 146 5.77 -6.30 3.98
CA LEU A 146 6.64 -7.32 3.43
C LEU A 146 5.91 -8.03 2.29
N TYR A 147 6.46 -7.93 1.09
CA TYR A 147 6.03 -8.77 -0.01
C TYR A 147 6.60 -10.17 0.16
N TYR A 148 5.78 -11.18 -0.08
CA TYR A 148 6.18 -12.58 -0.05
C TYR A 148 5.52 -13.36 -1.19
N SER A 149 6.35 -13.88 -2.10
CA SER A 149 5.91 -14.84 -3.10
C SER A 149 5.58 -16.19 -2.44
N ILE A 150 4.32 -16.62 -2.49
CA ILE A 150 3.91 -17.93 -1.99
C ILE A 150 4.36 -19.07 -2.90
N ILE A 151 4.68 -18.75 -4.16
CA ILE A 151 5.38 -19.64 -5.09
C ILE A 151 6.89 -19.51 -4.91
N ASP A 152 7.61 -20.59 -5.21
CA ASP A 152 9.08 -20.62 -5.12
C ASP A 152 9.63 -21.54 -6.20
N TRP A 153 10.01 -20.95 -7.33
CA TRP A 153 10.50 -21.70 -8.48
C TRP A 153 11.89 -22.32 -8.26
N SER A 154 12.54 -22.04 -7.12
CA SER A 154 13.79 -22.68 -6.71
C SER A 154 13.59 -23.81 -5.70
N HIS A 155 12.43 -23.92 -5.06
CA HIS A 155 12.19 -24.97 -4.08
C HIS A 155 12.07 -26.34 -4.76
N PRO A 156 12.79 -27.39 -4.30
CA PRO A 156 12.86 -28.70 -4.98
C PRO A 156 11.52 -29.44 -5.07
N ASP A 157 10.60 -29.15 -4.15
CA ASP A 157 9.24 -29.73 -4.15
C ASP A 157 8.19 -28.82 -4.81
N TYR A 158 8.60 -27.74 -5.49
CA TYR A 158 7.73 -26.91 -6.32
C TYR A 158 7.91 -27.26 -7.80
N ASP A 159 6.80 -27.53 -8.48
CA ASP A 159 6.77 -27.87 -9.89
C ASP A 159 7.01 -26.61 -10.74
N VAL A 160 7.87 -26.73 -11.77
CA VAL A 160 8.23 -25.61 -12.65
C VAL A 160 8.16 -26.03 -14.12
N VAL A 161 7.90 -25.06 -15.00
CA VAL A 161 7.75 -25.27 -16.46
C VAL A 161 9.06 -25.13 -17.25
N PHE A 162 10.17 -24.88 -16.55
CA PHE A 162 11.50 -24.67 -17.13
C PHE A 162 12.54 -25.61 -16.49
N PRO A 163 13.65 -25.93 -17.17
CA PRO A 163 14.68 -26.82 -16.62
C PRO A 163 15.37 -26.21 -15.40
N ARG A 164 15.46 -26.97 -14.30
CA ARG A 164 16.13 -26.61 -13.06
C ARG A 164 16.90 -27.81 -12.49
N PRO A 165 18.14 -27.63 -12.01
CA PRO A 165 18.87 -28.72 -11.34
C PRO A 165 18.20 -29.10 -10.01
N ASP A 166 18.63 -30.20 -9.40
CA ASP A 166 18.22 -30.51 -8.03
C ASP A 166 18.78 -29.46 -7.04
N THR A 167 17.87 -28.72 -6.40
CA THR A 167 18.21 -27.68 -5.43
C THR A 167 18.06 -28.12 -3.97
N ARG A 168 17.76 -29.40 -3.69
CA ARG A 168 17.53 -29.90 -2.30
C ARG A 168 18.64 -29.55 -1.32
N LYS A 169 19.89 -29.46 -1.79
CA LYS A 169 21.05 -29.03 -0.97
C LYS A 169 20.86 -27.65 -0.31
N ASP A 170 20.06 -26.78 -0.94
CA ASP A 170 19.80 -25.43 -0.47
C ASP A 170 18.54 -25.34 0.39
N TYR A 171 17.73 -26.39 0.49
CA TYR A 171 16.47 -26.41 1.25
C TYR A 171 16.48 -27.56 2.27
N PRO A 172 16.94 -27.32 3.51
CA PRO A 172 17.02 -28.36 4.52
C PRO A 172 15.64 -28.91 4.92
N GLN A 173 15.40 -30.21 4.69
CA GLN A 173 14.12 -30.89 4.97
C GLN A 173 14.24 -31.99 6.04
N LYS A 174 15.12 -31.80 7.03
CA LYS A 174 15.37 -32.80 8.09
C LYS A 174 14.07 -33.20 8.80
N ASN A 175 13.88 -34.51 8.98
CA ASN A 175 12.73 -35.12 9.66
C ASN A 175 11.37 -34.85 8.99
N GLN A 176 11.34 -34.68 7.66
CA GLN A 176 10.11 -34.45 6.89
C GLN A 176 9.79 -35.58 5.90
N ASN A 177 10.44 -36.74 6.04
CA ASN A 177 10.35 -37.86 5.11
C ASN A 177 8.93 -38.44 4.98
N GLN A 178 8.09 -38.24 6.00
CA GLN A 178 6.69 -38.70 6.01
C GLN A 178 5.71 -37.74 5.33
N LEU A 179 6.16 -36.53 4.96
CA LEU A 179 5.35 -35.53 4.28
C LEU A 179 5.47 -35.69 2.76
N SER A 180 4.37 -35.47 2.04
CA SER A 180 4.42 -35.33 0.58
C SER A 180 5.26 -34.12 0.16
N PRO A 181 5.77 -34.06 -1.08
CA PRO A 181 6.49 -32.88 -1.59
C PRO A 181 5.73 -31.56 -1.34
N TRP A 182 4.44 -31.54 -1.68
CA TRP A 182 3.59 -30.37 -1.46
C TRP A 182 3.46 -29.99 0.03
N GLN A 183 3.29 -30.98 0.92
CA GLN A 183 3.21 -30.73 2.36
C GLN A 183 4.53 -30.17 2.93
N ARG A 184 5.68 -30.63 2.42
CA ARG A 184 6.99 -30.05 2.79
C ARG A 184 7.12 -28.60 2.33
N PHE A 185 6.65 -28.31 1.12
CA PHE A 185 6.65 -26.95 0.58
C PHE A 185 5.76 -25.98 1.37
N LEU A 186 4.52 -26.37 1.68
CA LEU A 186 3.63 -25.56 2.52
C LEU A 186 4.24 -25.34 3.91
N LYS A 187 4.79 -26.39 4.53
CA LYS A 187 5.49 -26.29 5.81
C LYS A 187 6.71 -25.37 5.72
N PHE A 188 7.43 -25.34 4.60
CA PHE A 188 8.52 -24.39 4.37
C PHE A 188 8.00 -22.95 4.33
N ASN A 189 6.93 -22.67 3.59
CA ASN A 189 6.30 -21.35 3.54
C ASN A 189 5.82 -20.89 4.93
N ASP A 190 5.07 -21.72 5.66
CA ASP A 190 4.59 -21.40 7.00
C ASP A 190 5.72 -21.05 7.96
N ASN A 191 6.83 -21.79 7.86
CA ASN A 191 8.00 -21.57 8.68
C ASN A 191 8.72 -20.25 8.36
N GLN A 192 8.86 -19.90 7.07
CA GLN A 192 9.40 -18.61 6.66
C GLN A 192 8.50 -17.46 7.09
N LEU A 193 7.18 -17.58 6.91
CA LEU A 193 6.23 -16.55 7.33
C LEU A 193 6.17 -16.40 8.84
N LYS A 194 6.25 -17.49 9.60
CA LYS A 194 6.41 -17.43 11.05
C LYS A 194 7.68 -16.70 11.45
N GLU A 195 8.80 -17.00 10.79
CA GLU A 195 10.07 -16.32 11.04
C GLU A 195 9.97 -14.81 10.76
N LEU A 196 9.42 -14.41 9.63
CA LEU A 196 9.21 -13.00 9.28
C LEU A 196 8.27 -12.31 10.27
N SER A 197 7.11 -12.91 10.58
CA SER A 197 6.12 -12.32 11.50
C SER A 197 6.67 -12.14 12.90
N THR A 198 7.36 -13.15 13.44
CA THR A 198 7.89 -13.10 14.81
C THR A 198 9.15 -12.23 14.94
N LYS A 199 9.98 -12.14 13.90
CA LYS A 199 11.16 -11.27 13.91
C LYS A 199 10.84 -9.81 13.63
N PHE A 200 9.88 -9.54 12.74
CA PHE A 200 9.71 -8.21 12.16
C PHE A 200 8.34 -7.56 12.43
N SER A 201 7.32 -8.33 12.84
CA SER A 201 5.95 -7.84 13.10
C SER A 201 5.49 -6.83 12.03
N PRO A 202 5.37 -7.27 10.75
CA PRO A 202 4.97 -6.37 9.67
C PRO A 202 3.51 -5.94 9.86
N ASP A 203 3.18 -4.70 9.51
CA ASP A 203 1.78 -4.25 9.50
C ASP A 203 1.02 -4.88 8.33
N LEU A 204 1.72 -5.25 7.26
CA LEU A 204 1.13 -5.77 6.02
C LEU A 204 1.96 -6.91 5.42
N TYR A 205 1.30 -8.00 5.02
CA TYR A 205 1.82 -8.92 4.00
C TYR A 205 1.20 -8.66 2.64
N TRP A 206 2.06 -8.47 1.65
CA TRP A 206 1.67 -8.40 0.24
C TRP A 206 2.02 -9.74 -0.41
N PHE A 207 1.06 -10.67 -0.45
CA PHE A 207 1.28 -11.97 -1.09
C PHE A 207 1.22 -11.89 -2.60
N ASP A 208 1.86 -12.85 -3.24
CA ASP A 208 1.81 -13.00 -4.69
C ASP A 208 2.10 -14.45 -5.10
N GLY A 209 1.67 -14.86 -6.30
CA GLY A 209 1.82 -16.23 -6.77
C GLY A 209 0.60 -17.13 -6.55
N ASP A 210 -0.56 -16.58 -6.20
CA ASP A 210 -1.72 -17.37 -5.82
C ASP A 210 -2.42 -18.08 -6.99
N TRP A 211 -2.15 -17.68 -8.23
CA TRP A 211 -2.90 -18.12 -9.41
C TRP A 211 -2.80 -19.62 -9.73
N GLU A 212 -1.77 -20.34 -9.26
CA GLU A 212 -1.54 -21.74 -9.66
C GLU A 212 -2.38 -22.77 -8.87
N LYS A 213 -2.89 -22.42 -7.69
CA LYS A 213 -3.65 -23.36 -6.83
C LYS A 213 -4.85 -22.69 -6.15
N THR A 214 -5.81 -23.50 -5.69
CA THR A 214 -7.01 -23.02 -4.97
C THR A 214 -6.68 -22.61 -3.54
N SER A 215 -7.60 -21.90 -2.87
CA SER A 215 -7.46 -21.51 -1.45
C SER A 215 -7.20 -22.72 -0.55
N GLU A 216 -7.85 -23.85 -0.80
CA GLU A 216 -7.72 -25.09 -0.03
C GLU A 216 -6.35 -25.72 -0.22
N GLN A 217 -5.86 -25.76 -1.47
CA GLN A 217 -4.53 -26.29 -1.79
C GLN A 217 -3.41 -25.46 -1.18
N TRP A 218 -3.59 -24.13 -1.11
CA TRP A 218 -2.69 -23.21 -0.42
C TRP A 218 -2.85 -23.18 1.10
N GLN A 219 -3.89 -23.83 1.65
CA GLN A 219 -4.28 -23.73 3.06
C GLN A 219 -4.46 -22.27 3.51
N ALA A 220 -5.04 -21.43 2.65
CA ALA A 220 -5.11 -19.99 2.82
C ALA A 220 -5.82 -19.56 4.13
N GLU A 221 -6.86 -20.28 4.55
CA GLU A 221 -7.54 -20.05 5.83
C GLU A 221 -6.60 -20.28 7.02
N SER A 222 -5.98 -21.45 7.08
CA SER A 222 -5.07 -21.80 8.17
C SER A 222 -3.84 -20.90 8.22
N LEU A 223 -3.35 -20.48 7.04
CA LEU A 223 -2.30 -19.48 6.94
C LEU A 223 -2.75 -18.13 7.49
N LYS A 224 -3.95 -17.65 7.13
CA LYS A 224 -4.51 -16.40 7.67
C LYS A 224 -4.65 -16.45 9.19
N ASP A 225 -5.16 -17.55 9.73
CA ASP A 225 -5.25 -17.76 11.19
C ASP A 225 -3.88 -17.75 11.86
N SER A 226 -2.90 -18.40 11.24
CA SER A 226 -1.52 -18.43 11.75
C SER A 226 -0.88 -17.04 11.75
N LEU A 227 -1.06 -16.26 10.68
CA LEU A 227 -0.58 -14.88 10.60
C LEU A 227 -1.17 -14.02 11.71
N LEU A 228 -2.48 -14.07 11.93
CA LEU A 228 -3.15 -13.32 13.00
C LEU A 228 -2.76 -13.81 14.41
N LYS A 229 -2.39 -15.08 14.55
CA LYS A 229 -1.86 -15.63 15.81
C LYS A 229 -0.44 -15.12 16.10
N TRP A 230 0.40 -14.97 15.07
CA TRP A 230 1.76 -14.47 15.24
C TRP A 230 1.81 -12.94 15.35
N ASP A 231 0.93 -12.24 14.64
CA ASP A 231 0.76 -10.80 14.69
C ASP A 231 -0.72 -10.42 14.54
N PRO A 232 -1.43 -10.11 15.65
CA PRO A 232 -2.85 -9.77 15.62
C PRO A 232 -3.20 -8.49 14.85
N LYS A 233 -2.22 -7.68 14.44
CA LYS A 233 -2.43 -6.39 13.76
C LYS A 233 -2.27 -6.49 12.24
N VAL A 234 -1.71 -7.59 11.74
CA VAL A 234 -1.34 -7.72 10.34
C VAL A 234 -2.57 -7.71 9.41
N ILE A 235 -2.46 -6.95 8.32
CA ILE A 235 -3.37 -7.02 7.18
C ILE A 235 -2.72 -7.78 6.03
N VAL A 236 -3.56 -8.31 5.13
CA VAL A 236 -3.13 -9.14 4.00
C VAL A 236 -3.87 -8.73 2.74
N ASN A 237 -3.21 -8.71 1.59
CA ASN A 237 -3.86 -8.39 0.32
C ASN A 237 -4.77 -9.52 -0.21
N SER A 238 -5.53 -9.23 -1.27
CA SER A 238 -6.43 -10.18 -1.96
C SER A 238 -5.73 -11.35 -2.64
N ARG A 239 -4.39 -11.37 -2.68
CA ARG A 239 -3.60 -12.50 -3.19
C ARG A 239 -3.32 -13.58 -2.15
N LEU A 240 -4.02 -13.53 -1.01
CA LEU A 240 -4.34 -14.73 -0.22
C LEU A 240 -5.75 -15.25 -0.58
N LYS A 241 -6.13 -15.12 -1.87
CA LYS A 241 -7.43 -15.49 -2.42
C LYS A 241 -8.58 -14.89 -1.59
N THR A 242 -9.53 -15.72 -1.17
CA THR A 242 -10.73 -15.37 -0.42
C THR A 242 -10.46 -14.87 1.01
N TYR A 243 -9.22 -14.93 1.49
CA TYR A 243 -8.83 -14.58 2.87
C TYR A 243 -8.05 -13.26 2.98
N GLY A 244 -8.01 -12.47 1.90
CA GLY A 244 -7.44 -11.13 1.91
C GLY A 244 -8.32 -10.09 2.63
N ASP A 245 -7.69 -9.08 3.24
CA ASP A 245 -8.38 -7.97 3.89
C ASP A 245 -8.75 -6.84 2.92
N TYR A 246 -7.98 -6.64 1.84
CA TYR A 246 -8.17 -5.55 0.87
C TYR A 246 -7.82 -5.98 -0.57
N SER A 247 -8.37 -5.27 -1.56
CA SER A 247 -8.19 -5.57 -2.99
C SER A 247 -6.92 -4.94 -3.58
N THR A 248 -6.28 -5.59 -4.57
CA THR A 248 -5.05 -5.09 -5.22
C THR A 248 -5.13 -5.03 -6.76
N PRO A 249 -5.88 -4.08 -7.36
CA PRO A 249 -5.73 -3.79 -8.79
C PRO A 249 -4.28 -3.40 -9.11
N GLU A 250 -3.79 -3.85 -10.26
CA GLU A 250 -2.40 -3.72 -10.67
C GLU A 250 -2.33 -3.10 -12.08
N GLN A 251 -1.50 -2.07 -12.26
CA GLN A 251 -1.20 -1.35 -13.52
C GLN A 251 -2.38 -0.63 -14.21
N GLY A 252 -3.60 -1.15 -14.14
CA GLY A 252 -4.82 -0.50 -14.62
C GLY A 252 -5.64 0.11 -13.49
N VAL A 253 -5.71 1.45 -13.44
CA VAL A 253 -6.58 2.16 -12.48
C VAL A 253 -8.03 1.73 -12.72
N PRO A 254 -8.76 1.27 -11.69
CA PRO A 254 -10.11 0.77 -11.86
C PRO A 254 -11.09 1.92 -12.20
N ILE A 255 -11.94 1.70 -13.20
CA ILE A 255 -13.03 2.64 -13.54
C ILE A 255 -14.08 2.68 -12.42
N VAL A 256 -14.37 1.51 -11.84
CA VAL A 256 -15.25 1.33 -10.69
C VAL A 256 -14.40 0.81 -9.55
N ARG A 257 -14.37 1.55 -8.44
CA ARG A 257 -13.58 1.16 -7.26
C ARG A 257 -13.97 -0.23 -6.76
N PRO A 258 -13.01 -1.03 -6.26
CA PRO A 258 -13.32 -2.24 -5.51
C PRO A 258 -14.17 -1.95 -4.27
N GLU A 259 -14.91 -2.96 -3.82
CA GLU A 259 -15.59 -2.94 -2.53
C GLU A 259 -14.57 -2.97 -1.38
N GLY A 260 -14.87 -2.23 -0.30
CA GLY A 260 -14.00 -2.17 0.88
C GLY A 260 -12.70 -1.39 0.65
N ALA A 261 -11.67 -1.76 1.43
CA ALA A 261 -10.33 -1.21 1.30
C ALA A 261 -9.62 -1.79 0.06
N TRP A 262 -8.79 -0.99 -0.59
CA TRP A 262 -8.05 -1.41 -1.77
C TRP A 262 -6.80 -0.55 -1.99
N GLU A 263 -5.85 -1.09 -2.74
CA GLU A 263 -4.58 -0.47 -3.08
C GLU A 263 -4.24 -0.74 -4.53
N PHE A 264 -3.91 0.32 -5.26
CA PHE A 264 -3.44 0.26 -6.62
C PHE A 264 -1.91 0.23 -6.64
N CYS A 265 -1.32 -0.85 -7.14
CA CYS A 265 0.12 -0.91 -7.37
C CYS A 265 0.47 -0.55 -8.82
N MET A 266 1.51 0.28 -8.99
CA MET A 266 1.94 0.78 -10.29
C MET A 266 3.47 0.94 -10.35
N THR A 267 4.05 0.57 -11.48
CA THR A 267 5.48 0.80 -11.78
C THR A 267 5.76 2.23 -12.22
N MET A 268 6.97 2.74 -11.95
CA MET A 268 7.39 4.04 -12.49
C MET A 268 7.70 3.98 -13.98
N ASN A 269 8.35 2.93 -14.46
CA ASN A 269 8.54 2.61 -15.87
C ASN A 269 7.71 1.37 -16.22
N ASP A 270 8.15 0.53 -17.16
CA ASP A 270 7.44 -0.69 -17.58
C ASP A 270 7.90 -1.95 -16.82
N ASN A 271 8.75 -1.80 -15.79
CA ASN A 271 9.31 -2.92 -15.02
C ASN A 271 9.15 -2.71 -13.50
N TRP A 272 9.07 -3.81 -12.74
CA TRP A 272 9.04 -3.76 -11.28
C TRP A 272 10.46 -3.64 -10.72
N GLY A 273 11.34 -4.54 -11.15
CA GLY A 273 12.76 -4.52 -10.81
C GLY A 273 13.56 -3.49 -11.60
N TYR A 274 14.81 -3.27 -11.18
CA TYR A 274 15.73 -2.39 -11.90
C TYR A 274 15.98 -2.90 -13.33
N PHE A 275 15.59 -2.11 -14.33
CA PHE A 275 15.77 -2.41 -15.74
C PHE A 275 16.40 -1.19 -16.43
N PRO A 276 17.74 -1.12 -16.56
CA PRO A 276 18.46 0.10 -16.92
C PRO A 276 18.19 0.59 -18.35
N SER A 277 17.81 -0.31 -19.27
CA SER A 277 17.45 0.06 -20.64
C SER A 277 15.99 0.49 -20.79
N ASP A 278 15.18 0.38 -19.74
CA ASP A 278 13.82 0.89 -19.74
C ASP A 278 13.81 2.33 -19.24
N THR A 279 13.81 3.25 -20.20
CA THR A 279 13.73 4.69 -19.98
C THR A 279 12.31 5.23 -20.08
N ASN A 280 11.30 4.37 -20.25
CA ASN A 280 9.90 4.77 -20.40
C ASN A 280 9.26 5.10 -19.05
N TYR A 281 9.87 6.03 -18.32
CA TYR A 281 9.35 6.47 -17.05
C TYR A 281 8.11 7.34 -17.23
N LYS A 282 7.05 7.00 -16.50
CA LYS A 282 5.85 7.81 -16.36
C LYS A 282 6.25 9.23 -15.92
N PRO A 283 5.71 10.29 -16.56
CA PRO A 283 5.96 11.65 -16.13
C PRO A 283 5.32 11.91 -14.76
N ILE A 284 5.88 12.87 -14.01
CA ILE A 284 5.36 13.25 -12.68
C ILE A 284 3.87 13.60 -12.76
N SER A 285 3.43 14.28 -13.83
CA SER A 285 2.03 14.60 -14.07
C SER A 285 1.11 13.38 -14.10
N GLN A 286 1.54 12.29 -14.74
CA GLN A 286 0.77 11.04 -14.76
C GLN A 286 0.72 10.43 -13.36
N ILE A 287 1.84 10.39 -12.64
CA ILE A 287 1.91 9.83 -11.29
C ILE A 287 0.99 10.58 -10.32
N VAL A 288 1.04 11.93 -10.33
CA VAL A 288 0.19 12.77 -9.46
C VAL A 288 -1.28 12.63 -9.83
N ARG A 289 -1.64 12.65 -11.12
CA ARG A 289 -3.04 12.49 -11.56
C ARG A 289 -3.58 11.12 -11.16
N THR A 290 -2.83 10.05 -11.38
CA THR A 290 -3.20 8.69 -10.95
C THR A 290 -3.33 8.61 -9.42
N PHE A 291 -2.42 9.22 -8.67
CA PHE A 291 -2.54 9.29 -7.21
C PHE A 291 -3.88 9.90 -6.79
N VAL A 292 -4.25 11.04 -7.39
CA VAL A 292 -5.50 11.76 -7.11
C VAL A 292 -6.73 10.92 -7.46
N GLU A 293 -6.76 10.24 -8.60
CA GLU A 293 -7.88 9.35 -8.97
C GLU A 293 -8.08 8.22 -7.95
N VAL A 294 -6.98 7.61 -7.52
CA VAL A 294 -6.98 6.51 -6.55
C VAL A 294 -7.51 6.96 -5.20
N ILE A 295 -7.00 8.07 -4.66
CA ILE A 295 -7.44 8.55 -3.33
C ILE A 295 -8.87 9.10 -3.36
N ALA A 296 -9.30 9.70 -4.48
CA ALA A 296 -10.67 10.20 -4.67
C ALA A 296 -11.72 9.07 -4.63
N THR A 297 -11.30 7.87 -5.02
CA THR A 297 -12.10 6.66 -4.97
C THR A 297 -11.79 5.78 -3.74
N GLY A 298 -11.06 6.33 -2.76
CA GLY A 298 -10.83 5.73 -1.44
C GLY A 298 -9.79 4.62 -1.40
N GLY A 299 -8.92 4.53 -2.41
CA GLY A 299 -7.81 3.59 -2.44
C GLY A 299 -6.50 4.20 -1.95
N ASN A 300 -5.48 3.34 -1.87
CA ASN A 300 -4.09 3.74 -1.71
C ASN A 300 -3.31 3.55 -3.00
N LEU A 301 -2.37 4.45 -3.31
CA LEU A 301 -1.37 4.21 -4.34
C LEU A 301 -0.13 3.57 -3.70
N LEU A 302 0.29 2.43 -4.23
CA LEU A 302 1.56 1.78 -3.94
C LEU A 302 2.49 1.94 -5.14
N LEU A 303 3.32 2.99 -5.12
CA LEU A 303 4.19 3.34 -6.24
C LEU A 303 5.52 2.59 -6.16
N ASN A 304 5.88 1.87 -7.21
CA ASN A 304 7.05 0.99 -7.19
C ASN A 304 8.37 1.68 -7.59
N ILE A 305 9.44 1.30 -6.89
CA ILE A 305 10.83 1.48 -7.28
C ILE A 305 11.53 0.13 -7.47
N GLY A 306 12.53 0.14 -8.34
CA GLY A 306 13.46 -0.97 -8.55
C GLY A 306 14.88 -0.51 -8.26
N PRO A 307 15.39 -0.69 -7.02
CA PRO A 307 16.74 -0.31 -6.66
C PRO A 307 17.79 -1.11 -7.43
N LYS A 308 18.96 -0.50 -7.65
CA LYS A 308 20.11 -1.13 -8.28
C LYS A 308 20.68 -2.26 -7.41
N PRO A 309 21.44 -3.22 -7.98
CA PRO A 309 22.04 -4.32 -7.20
C PRO A 309 22.95 -3.89 -6.06
N ASP A 310 23.52 -2.69 -6.13
CA ASP A 310 24.35 -2.11 -5.07
C ASP A 310 23.53 -1.47 -3.94
N GLY A 311 22.21 -1.33 -4.08
CA GLY A 311 21.31 -0.74 -3.09
C GLY A 311 21.01 0.75 -3.29
N THR A 312 21.52 1.37 -4.35
CA THR A 312 21.13 2.75 -4.71
C THR A 312 19.79 2.78 -5.44
N ILE A 313 19.01 3.85 -5.25
CA ILE A 313 17.80 4.11 -6.05
C ILE A 313 18.21 4.89 -7.30
N ALA A 314 17.68 4.55 -8.46
CA ALA A 314 18.02 5.25 -9.70
C ALA A 314 17.58 6.73 -9.65
N PRO A 315 18.38 7.68 -10.15
CA PRO A 315 18.06 9.11 -10.10
C PRO A 315 16.68 9.46 -10.66
N GLU A 316 16.27 8.79 -11.74
CA GLU A 316 14.97 8.97 -12.39
C GLU A 316 13.83 8.60 -11.43
N GLN A 317 14.01 7.54 -10.65
CA GLN A 317 13.04 7.10 -9.63
C GLN A 317 12.99 8.10 -8.48
N VAL A 318 14.14 8.61 -8.02
CA VAL A 318 14.20 9.65 -6.98
C VAL A 318 13.48 10.93 -7.43
N GLU A 319 13.77 11.42 -8.63
CA GLU A 319 13.13 12.61 -9.22
C GLU A 319 11.58 12.50 -9.19
N ARG A 320 11.05 11.32 -9.51
CA ARG A 320 9.60 11.08 -9.57
C ARG A 320 8.97 10.92 -8.19
N LEU A 321 9.67 10.29 -7.25
CA LEU A 321 9.24 10.26 -5.86
C LEU A 321 9.20 11.68 -5.28
N GLU A 322 10.24 12.48 -5.50
CA GLU A 322 10.33 13.84 -5.00
C GLU A 322 9.29 14.75 -5.64
N GLY A 323 9.06 14.67 -6.95
CA GLY A 323 8.01 15.43 -7.63
C GLY A 323 6.59 15.09 -7.14
N LEU A 324 6.30 13.81 -6.87
CA LEU A 324 5.06 13.42 -6.19
C LEU A 324 5.01 14.00 -4.76
N GLY A 325 6.13 13.92 -4.04
CA GLY A 325 6.26 14.41 -2.67
C GLY A 325 6.03 15.92 -2.53
N GLU A 326 6.55 16.73 -3.46
CA GLU A 326 6.32 18.16 -3.52
C GLU A 326 4.82 18.48 -3.62
N TRP A 327 4.10 17.77 -4.50
CA TRP A 327 2.66 17.90 -4.63
C TRP A 327 1.92 17.44 -3.37
N VAL A 328 2.29 16.29 -2.81
CA VAL A 328 1.67 15.73 -1.60
C VAL A 328 1.83 16.70 -0.41
N ASN A 329 3.02 17.23 -0.19
CA ASN A 329 3.31 18.12 0.94
C ASN A 329 2.53 19.44 0.83
N LYS A 330 2.39 20.00 -0.38
CA LYS A 330 1.58 21.21 -0.61
C LYS A 330 0.08 21.00 -0.31
N HIS A 331 -0.40 19.76 -0.45
CA HIS A 331 -1.83 19.41 -0.34
C HIS A 331 -2.14 18.48 0.85
N GLU A 332 -1.22 18.33 1.80
CA GLU A 332 -1.28 17.30 2.84
C GLU A 332 -2.59 17.31 3.64
N SER A 333 -3.08 18.51 3.97
CA SER A 333 -4.32 18.71 4.73
C SER A 333 -5.55 18.15 4.03
N ALA A 334 -5.56 18.10 2.70
CA ALA A 334 -6.64 17.54 1.90
C ALA A 334 -6.51 16.01 1.74
N ILE A 335 -5.29 15.49 1.68
CA ILE A 335 -5.01 14.08 1.34
C ILE A 335 -5.25 13.15 2.55
N PHE A 336 -4.56 13.38 3.66
CA PHE A 336 -4.52 12.39 4.77
C PHE A 336 -5.68 12.53 5.76
N SER A 337 -6.43 13.63 5.69
CA SER A 337 -7.64 13.87 6.49
C SER A 337 -8.94 13.59 5.73
N SER A 338 -8.86 12.86 4.61
CA SER A 338 -10.00 12.60 3.73
C SER A 338 -10.28 11.13 3.46
N LYS A 339 -11.48 10.89 2.95
CA LYS A 339 -12.00 9.65 2.42
C LYS A 339 -12.47 9.87 0.96
N ALA A 340 -12.98 8.80 0.36
CA ALA A 340 -13.56 8.87 -0.99
C ALA A 340 -14.56 10.03 -1.10
N GLY A 341 -14.52 10.73 -2.23
CA GLY A 341 -15.32 11.93 -2.44
C GLY A 341 -16.76 11.65 -2.85
N LEU A 342 -17.33 12.64 -3.54
CA LEU A 342 -18.68 12.64 -4.05
C LEU A 342 -18.86 11.59 -5.15
N PRO A 343 -20.07 11.01 -5.27
CA PRO A 343 -20.45 10.21 -6.43
C PRO A 343 -20.36 10.98 -7.75
N TYR A 344 -20.31 10.26 -8.87
CA TYR A 344 -20.34 10.85 -10.20
C TYR A 344 -21.58 11.74 -10.42
N GLY A 345 -21.39 12.81 -11.20
CA GLY A 345 -22.44 13.77 -11.59
C GLY A 345 -22.46 15.05 -10.75
N HIS A 346 -21.80 15.08 -9.58
CA HIS A 346 -21.72 16.25 -8.71
C HIS A 346 -20.64 17.25 -9.12
N PHE A 347 -19.54 16.75 -9.66
CA PHE A 347 -18.39 17.51 -10.13
C PHE A 347 -17.75 16.75 -11.31
N TYR A 348 -17.21 17.48 -12.29
CA TYR A 348 -16.56 16.90 -13.46
C TYR A 348 -15.06 16.72 -13.20
N GLY A 349 -14.75 15.85 -12.24
CA GLY A 349 -13.39 15.50 -11.83
C GLY A 349 -13.39 14.70 -10.52
N PRO A 350 -12.22 14.28 -10.04
CA PRO A 350 -12.11 13.62 -8.75
C PRO A 350 -12.46 14.58 -7.61
N THR A 351 -13.01 14.03 -6.53
CA THR A 351 -13.22 14.77 -5.28
C THR A 351 -12.75 13.96 -4.09
N LEU A 352 -12.45 14.66 -3.00
CA LEU A 352 -12.20 14.06 -1.68
C LEU A 352 -13.19 14.66 -0.69
N LEU A 353 -13.53 13.91 0.36
CA LEU A 353 -14.38 14.38 1.45
C LEU A 353 -13.61 14.27 2.74
N SER A 354 -13.58 15.31 3.58
CA SER A 354 -12.97 15.21 4.91
C SER A 354 -13.67 14.14 5.75
N LYS A 355 -12.96 13.55 6.71
CA LYS A 355 -13.52 12.49 7.56
C LYS A 355 -14.77 12.91 8.33
N ASP A 356 -14.81 14.17 8.79
CA ASP A 356 -15.94 14.80 9.47
C ASP A 356 -17.03 15.33 8.50
N GLU A 357 -16.82 15.17 7.19
CA GLU A 357 -17.73 15.55 6.11
C GLU A 357 -18.01 17.05 6.01
N THR A 358 -17.21 17.90 6.64
CA THR A 358 -17.39 19.36 6.62
C THR A 358 -16.60 20.05 5.51
N LYS A 359 -15.74 19.33 4.77
CA LYS A 359 -14.94 19.86 3.66
C LYS A 359 -14.98 18.95 2.45
N ILE A 360 -15.24 19.52 1.28
CA ILE A 360 -15.11 18.85 -0.01
C ILE A 360 -13.87 19.41 -0.70
N TYR A 361 -13.02 18.54 -1.23
CA TYR A 361 -11.89 18.95 -2.06
C TYR A 361 -12.18 18.61 -3.52
N LEU A 362 -12.13 19.60 -4.40
CA LEU A 362 -12.33 19.44 -5.85
C LEU A 362 -10.96 19.38 -6.53
N ALA A 363 -10.69 18.30 -7.27
CA ALA A 363 -9.45 18.18 -8.03
C ALA A 363 -9.63 18.70 -9.45
N LEU A 364 -8.88 19.75 -9.79
CA LEU A 364 -8.78 20.31 -11.12
C LEU A 364 -7.51 19.78 -11.78
N PHE A 365 -7.66 18.87 -12.75
CA PHE A 365 -6.51 18.36 -13.52
C PHE A 365 -5.93 19.41 -14.47
N ASP A 366 -6.79 20.30 -14.99
CA ASP A 366 -6.41 21.33 -15.92
C ASP A 366 -7.00 22.68 -15.48
N ALA A 367 -6.43 23.76 -16.01
CA ALA A 367 -6.92 25.12 -15.75
C ALA A 367 -8.41 25.24 -16.17
N PRO A 368 -9.33 25.55 -15.23
CA PRO A 368 -10.75 25.65 -15.56
C PRO A 368 -11.03 26.89 -16.41
N LYS A 369 -12.05 26.80 -17.28
CA LYS A 369 -12.53 27.93 -18.08
C LYS A 369 -13.81 28.50 -17.49
N ASN A 370 -13.92 29.83 -17.44
CA ASN A 370 -15.07 30.61 -16.96
C ASN A 370 -15.42 30.44 -15.47
N TYR A 371 -15.77 29.22 -15.03
CA TYR A 371 -16.11 28.89 -13.65
C TYR A 371 -15.99 27.38 -13.39
N VAL A 372 -15.85 27.01 -12.12
CA VAL A 372 -15.93 25.62 -11.65
C VAL A 372 -17.34 25.33 -11.15
N SER A 373 -17.94 24.21 -11.55
CA SER A 373 -19.32 23.86 -11.20
C SER A 373 -19.39 22.72 -10.19
N LEU A 374 -20.09 22.95 -9.07
CA LEU A 374 -20.35 21.95 -8.04
C LEU A 374 -21.87 21.83 -7.79
N LYS A 375 -22.41 20.62 -7.89
CA LYS A 375 -23.86 20.35 -7.90
C LYS A 375 -24.31 19.56 -6.68
N GLY A 376 -25.57 19.73 -6.28
CA GLY A 376 -26.21 18.91 -5.26
C GLY A 376 -25.83 19.24 -3.81
N ILE A 377 -25.08 20.32 -3.56
CA ILE A 377 -24.67 20.72 -2.20
C ILE A 377 -25.79 21.51 -1.55
N GLN A 378 -26.43 20.96 -0.53
CA GLN A 378 -27.53 21.62 0.18
C GLN A 378 -27.04 22.54 1.31
N ASN A 379 -25.86 22.23 1.87
CA ASN A 379 -25.27 23.00 2.96
C ASN A 379 -25.02 24.47 2.58
N LYS A 380 -24.91 25.32 3.61
CA LYS A 380 -24.33 26.64 3.45
C LYS A 380 -22.82 26.50 3.29
N VAL A 381 -22.28 27.08 2.21
CA VAL A 381 -20.83 27.14 1.98
C VAL A 381 -20.27 28.33 2.77
N LYS A 382 -19.27 28.07 3.61
CA LYS A 382 -18.59 29.09 4.42
C LYS A 382 -17.50 29.81 3.62
N SER A 383 -16.69 29.06 2.88
CA SER A 383 -15.58 29.58 2.08
C SER A 383 -15.18 28.57 1.00
N ILE A 384 -14.54 29.06 -0.07
CA ILE A 384 -13.86 28.22 -1.06
C ILE A 384 -12.45 28.74 -1.27
N LYS A 385 -11.44 27.88 -1.14
CA LYS A 385 -10.02 28.29 -1.18
C LYS A 385 -9.18 27.37 -2.05
N VAL A 386 -8.12 27.90 -2.63
CA VAL A 386 -7.12 27.10 -3.35
C VAL A 386 -6.12 26.54 -2.32
N VAL A 387 -6.10 25.21 -2.17
CA VAL A 387 -5.25 24.52 -1.17
C VAL A 387 -3.77 24.83 -1.43
N GLY A 388 -3.02 25.06 -0.36
CA GLY A 388 -1.60 25.44 -0.44
C GLY A 388 -1.35 26.92 -0.77
N THR A 389 -2.40 27.74 -0.81
CA THR A 389 -2.30 29.20 -1.04
C THR A 389 -3.23 29.97 -0.10
N ASN A 390 -3.14 31.31 -0.12
CA ASN A 390 -4.06 32.20 0.58
C ASN A 390 -5.23 32.69 -0.31
N GLN A 391 -5.40 32.14 -1.52
CA GLN A 391 -6.47 32.60 -2.41
C GLN A 391 -7.82 32.03 -1.97
N GLU A 392 -8.71 32.93 -1.60
CA GLU A 392 -10.15 32.68 -1.48
C GLU A 392 -10.84 32.98 -2.82
N LEU A 393 -11.83 32.15 -3.17
CA LEU A 393 -12.57 32.25 -4.42
C LEU A 393 -13.99 32.71 -4.14
N SER A 394 -14.46 33.66 -4.93
CA SER A 394 -15.86 34.02 -4.92
C SER A 394 -16.71 32.90 -5.53
N PHE A 395 -17.97 32.81 -5.12
CA PHE A 395 -18.91 31.86 -5.69
C PHE A 395 -20.33 32.41 -5.63
N GLU A 396 -21.15 31.99 -6.57
CA GLU A 396 -22.59 32.22 -6.56
C GLU A 396 -23.36 30.89 -6.59
N ARG A 397 -24.59 30.91 -6.11
CA ARG A 397 -25.52 29.78 -6.25
C ARG A 397 -26.59 30.16 -7.25
N ASN A 398 -26.66 29.42 -8.35
CA ASN A 398 -27.58 29.69 -9.46
C ASN A 398 -28.63 28.59 -9.61
N GLY A 399 -29.90 28.98 -9.77
CA GLY A 399 -31.04 28.07 -9.94
C GLY A 399 -31.42 27.32 -8.67
N GLY A 400 -32.18 26.23 -8.85
CA GLY A 400 -32.74 25.43 -7.76
C GLY A 400 -34.17 25.83 -7.39
N ALA A 401 -34.77 25.03 -6.50
CA ALA A 401 -36.09 25.24 -5.93
C ALA A 401 -36.01 24.81 -4.47
N VAL A 402 -35.59 25.74 -3.60
CA VAL A 402 -35.30 25.47 -2.19
C VAL A 402 -36.54 24.91 -1.47
N TRP A 403 -37.73 25.39 -1.85
CA TRP A 403 -39.01 24.90 -1.34
C TRP A 403 -39.31 23.42 -1.68
N ASN A 404 -38.69 22.89 -2.74
CA ASN A 404 -38.78 21.48 -3.15
C ASN A 404 -37.50 20.70 -2.85
N ASN A 405 -36.64 21.20 -1.96
CA ASN A 405 -35.37 20.59 -1.57
C ASN A 405 -34.38 20.39 -2.74
N ILE A 406 -34.50 21.19 -3.81
CA ILE A 406 -33.60 21.15 -4.98
C ILE A 406 -32.56 22.27 -4.82
N PRO A 407 -31.29 21.98 -4.51
CA PRO A 407 -30.28 23.02 -4.36
C PRO A 407 -29.90 23.62 -5.71
N GLY A 408 -29.61 24.93 -5.72
CA GLY A 408 -28.95 25.57 -6.85
C GLY A 408 -27.53 25.06 -7.06
N ILE A 409 -27.01 25.24 -8.27
CA ILE A 409 -25.65 24.87 -8.65
C ILE A 409 -24.67 25.94 -8.14
N LEU A 410 -23.59 25.52 -7.48
CA LEU A 410 -22.50 26.42 -7.13
C LEU A 410 -21.66 26.69 -8.38
N ARG A 411 -21.48 27.96 -8.71
CA ARG A 411 -20.53 28.44 -9.72
C ARG A 411 -19.42 29.19 -8.99
N ILE A 412 -18.24 28.60 -9.04
CA ILE A 412 -17.06 29.04 -8.30
C ILE A 412 -16.15 29.75 -9.30
N GLU A 413 -15.62 30.90 -8.92
CA GLU A 413 -14.61 31.61 -9.68
C GLU A 413 -13.38 30.71 -9.96
N VAL A 414 -12.74 30.92 -11.10
CA VAL A 414 -11.52 30.19 -11.44
C VAL A 414 -10.33 30.66 -10.58
N PRO A 415 -9.42 29.79 -10.16
CA PRO A 415 -8.18 30.20 -9.50
C PRO A 415 -7.36 31.16 -10.36
N GLN A 416 -6.59 32.03 -9.72
CA GLN A 416 -5.60 32.84 -10.43
C GLN A 416 -4.51 31.92 -10.99
N GLU A 417 -4.02 32.21 -12.19
CA GLU A 417 -3.02 31.37 -12.88
C GLU A 417 -1.80 31.06 -12.02
N LYS A 418 -1.28 32.06 -11.28
CA LYS A 418 -0.14 31.89 -10.36
C LYS A 418 -0.38 30.93 -9.18
N ASN A 419 -1.65 30.63 -8.88
CA ASN A 419 -2.05 29.73 -7.79
C ASN A 419 -2.46 28.35 -8.30
N LEU A 420 -2.45 28.14 -9.62
CA LEU A 420 -2.64 26.80 -10.18
C LEU A 420 -1.40 25.95 -9.89
N ASP A 421 -1.67 24.71 -9.52
CA ASP A 421 -0.65 23.68 -9.45
C ASP A 421 -0.40 23.10 -10.86
N PRO A 422 0.86 22.86 -11.26
CA PRO A 422 1.19 22.37 -12.59
C PRO A 422 0.65 20.96 -12.88
N TYR A 423 0.32 20.17 -11.86
CA TYR A 423 -0.17 18.80 -12.03
C TYR A 423 -1.66 18.66 -11.73
N VAL A 424 -2.06 19.08 -10.52
CA VAL A 424 -3.46 19.02 -10.06
C VAL A 424 -3.69 20.11 -9.01
N THR A 425 -4.63 21.01 -9.25
CA THR A 425 -5.02 22.02 -8.26
C THR A 425 -6.17 21.50 -7.40
N LEU A 426 -6.08 21.61 -6.07
CA LEU A 426 -7.19 21.29 -5.18
C LEU A 426 -7.90 22.55 -4.69
N LEU A 427 -9.23 22.56 -4.77
CA LEU A 427 -10.08 23.58 -4.14
C LEU A 427 -10.74 23.00 -2.88
N GLU A 428 -10.56 23.63 -1.73
CA GLU A 428 -11.28 23.30 -0.50
C GLU A 428 -12.59 24.08 -0.44
N VAL A 429 -13.72 23.37 -0.38
CA VAL A 429 -15.06 23.92 -0.13
C VAL A 429 -15.43 23.60 1.31
N THR A 430 -15.45 24.62 2.17
CA THR A 430 -15.79 24.47 3.60
C THR A 430 -17.29 24.63 3.81
N LEU A 431 -17.91 23.67 4.48
CA LEU A 431 -19.35 23.64 4.77
C LEU A 431 -19.63 24.10 6.20
N ASP A 432 -20.87 24.51 6.46
CA ASP A 432 -21.29 24.89 7.80
C ASP A 432 -21.54 23.73 8.75
N SER A 433 -21.87 22.56 8.18
CA SER A 433 -22.25 21.31 8.83
C SER A 433 -21.79 20.13 7.97
N PRO A 434 -21.84 18.87 8.47
CA PRO A 434 -21.59 17.68 7.66
C PRO A 434 -22.42 17.68 6.37
N LEU A 435 -21.84 17.16 5.29
CA LEU A 435 -22.40 17.19 3.94
C LEU A 435 -23.83 16.63 3.88
N VAL A 436 -24.74 17.45 3.35
CA VAL A 436 -26.09 17.06 2.93
C VAL A 436 -26.14 17.13 1.39
N LEU A 437 -26.17 15.96 0.77
CA LEU A 437 -26.01 15.79 -0.68
C LEU A 437 -27.34 15.42 -1.36
N TYR A 438 -27.78 16.25 -2.30
CA TYR A 438 -28.96 15.99 -3.12
C TYR A 438 -28.65 15.13 -4.35
N ARG A 439 -29.35 13.99 -4.50
CA ARG A 439 -29.24 13.08 -5.66
C ARG A 439 -30.57 12.79 -6.37
N GLY A 440 -31.46 13.78 -6.45
CA GLY A 440 -32.75 13.62 -7.14
C GLY A 440 -32.66 13.78 -8.66
N HIS A 441 -33.67 13.27 -9.37
CA HIS A 441 -33.73 13.24 -10.85
C HIS A 441 -34.23 14.55 -11.49
N GLY A 442 -34.54 15.56 -10.68
CA GLY A 442 -35.22 16.78 -11.13
C GLY A 442 -36.72 16.53 -11.28
N ASN A 443 -37.52 17.36 -10.62
CA ASN A 443 -38.98 17.33 -10.74
C ASN A 443 -39.43 18.58 -11.52
N ALA A 444 -40.62 18.54 -12.14
CA ALA A 444 -41.27 19.75 -12.59
C ALA A 444 -41.38 20.72 -11.39
N VAL A 445 -40.78 21.90 -11.51
CA VAL A 445 -40.89 22.94 -10.49
C VAL A 445 -42.15 23.72 -10.79
N GLU A 446 -43.29 23.26 -10.27
CA GLU A 446 -44.52 24.03 -10.27
C GLU A 446 -44.48 25.05 -9.13
N LEU A 447 -44.60 26.32 -9.49
CA LEU A 447 -44.60 27.44 -8.55
C LEU A 447 -46.03 27.62 -8.04
N ASN A 448 -46.45 26.78 -7.10
CA ASN A 448 -47.75 26.92 -6.45
C ASN A 448 -47.64 27.92 -5.29
N GLN A 449 -47.73 29.20 -5.69
CA GLN A 449 -47.93 30.45 -4.93
C GLN A 449 -46.99 30.76 -3.75
#